data_AF-A0A3C1HG90-F1
#
_entry.id   AF-A0A3C1HG90-F1
#
_cell.length_a   1.000
_cell.length_b   1.000
_cell.length_c   1.000
_cell.angle_alpha   90.00
_cell.angle_beta   90.00
_cell.angle_gamma   90.00
#
_symmetry.space_group_name_H-M   'P 1'
#
loop_
_entity.id
_entity.type
_entity.pdbx_description
1 polymer ?
#
loop_
_entity_poly.entity_id
_entity_poly.type
_entity_poly.pdbx_seq_one_letter_code
_entity_poly.pdbx_strand_id
1 'polypeptide(L)'
;MILNRMEQARIRASRGFTLLEIAVCLGVIGFAIVAVLGVLPTGLNVQRDTRERTVVLQDARYFMETLRRGATGTNDLAQYVAYVWGVSANGASFQVESNYFGNDADVVRLMSRPKVSLDALAMERYWGNSPRLALGSTDRNFLHTVALVRSLAGPASEKGPNADPDRLAFYYLLKVEVAQVTSIAPNSIITENTRQQGQSYTIDQRETKETGQTLYHLEQDLYEVRVTAMWPAVPGDYTPAYKPTAAPRNQVAIRTFVSGQLNIATNLAGAREFVFKPQRFL
;
A
#
# COMPACT_ATOMS: atom_id res chain seq x y z
N MET A 1 76.48 29.16 -54.62
CA MET A 1 76.04 29.31 -53.21
C MET A 1 74.60 28.82 -53.02
N ILE A 2 74.19 27.60 -53.44
CA ILE A 2 72.81 27.11 -53.21
C ILE A 2 72.75 25.57 -53.15
N LEU A 3 73.52 24.91 -52.30
CA LEU A 3 73.40 23.44 -52.14
C LEU A 3 73.43 22.93 -50.69
N ASN A 4 73.34 23.82 -49.69
CA ASN A 4 73.48 23.44 -48.27
C ASN A 4 72.22 23.67 -47.40
N ARG A 5 71.03 23.77 -48.01
CA ARG A 5 69.77 23.99 -47.26
C ARG A 5 68.77 22.84 -47.31
N MET A 6 69.06 21.74 -48.02
CA MET A 6 68.14 20.59 -48.09
C MET A 6 68.49 19.45 -47.13
N GLU A 7 69.66 19.49 -46.49
CA GLU A 7 70.09 18.46 -45.53
C GLU A 7 69.76 18.78 -44.07
N GLN A 8 69.13 19.93 -43.79
CA GLN A 8 68.63 20.28 -42.45
C GLN A 8 67.15 19.90 -42.21
N ALA A 9 66.52 19.18 -43.14
CA ALA A 9 65.16 18.68 -42.96
C ALA A 9 65.11 17.24 -42.43
N ARG A 10 66.25 16.61 -42.12
CA ARG A 10 66.28 15.26 -41.55
C ARG A 10 66.30 15.31 -40.02
N ILE A 11 65.33 14.60 -39.45
CA ILE A 11 65.12 14.37 -38.02
C ILE A 11 64.42 15.54 -37.31
N ARG A 12 63.22 15.89 -37.78
CA ARG A 12 62.14 16.00 -36.78
C ARG A 12 61.99 14.58 -36.25
N ALA A 13 62.43 14.33 -35.03
CA ALA A 13 62.11 13.10 -34.33
C ALA A 13 60.58 12.98 -34.34
N SER A 14 60.05 12.14 -35.23
CA SER A 14 58.67 11.69 -35.21
C SER A 14 58.54 10.92 -33.90
N ARG A 15 58.18 11.63 -32.83
CA ARG A 15 57.92 11.07 -31.51
C ARG A 15 56.61 10.29 -31.63
N GLY A 16 56.70 9.06 -32.13
CA GLY A 16 55.63 8.08 -32.01
C GLY A 16 55.55 7.59 -30.57
N PHE A 17 54.36 7.14 -30.16
CA PHE A 17 54.17 6.56 -28.83
C PHE A 17 55.02 5.29 -28.69
N THR A 18 55.70 5.17 -27.55
CA THR A 18 56.43 3.96 -27.19
C THR A 18 55.44 2.84 -26.86
N LEU A 19 55.86 1.59 -27.07
CA LEU A 19 55.05 0.41 -26.74
C LEU A 19 54.62 0.41 -25.27
N LEU A 20 55.49 0.90 -24.37
CA LEU A 20 55.21 1.07 -22.96
C LEU A 20 54.11 2.11 -22.69
N GLU A 21 54.15 3.27 -23.35
CA GLU A 21 53.11 4.30 -23.21
C GLU A 21 51.74 3.76 -23.67
N ILE A 22 51.69 3.05 -24.79
CA ILE A 22 50.45 2.43 -25.27
C ILE A 22 49.96 1.37 -24.28
N ALA A 23 50.84 0.53 -23.74
CA ALA A 23 50.48 -0.50 -22.76
C ALA A 23 49.90 0.10 -21.47
N VAL A 24 50.51 1.17 -20.94
CA VAL A 24 50.00 1.89 -19.76
C VAL A 24 48.66 2.56 -20.07
N CYS A 25 48.52 3.22 -21.22
CA CYS A 25 47.26 3.82 -21.65
C CYS A 25 46.13 2.79 -21.76
N LEU A 26 46.39 1.64 -22.37
CA LEU A 26 45.42 0.55 -22.46
C LEU A 26 45.08 -0.04 -21.08
N GLY A 27 46.06 -0.15 -20.18
CA GLY A 27 45.84 -0.58 -18.79
C GLY A 27 44.91 0.38 -18.02
N VAL A 28 45.14 1.69 -18.14
CA VAL A 28 44.30 2.71 -17.49
C VAL A 28 42.89 2.73 -18.08
N ILE A 29 42.75 2.67 -19.42
CA ILE A 29 41.44 2.59 -20.09
C ILE A 29 40.69 1.32 -19.68
N GLY A 30 41.38 0.17 -19.65
CA GLY A 30 40.80 -1.10 -19.22
C GLY A 30 40.26 -1.04 -17.79
N PHE A 31 41.05 -0.47 -16.86
CA PHE A 31 40.60 -0.26 -15.49
C PHE A 31 39.38 0.67 -15.40
N ALA A 32 39.37 1.78 -16.15
CA ALA A 32 38.26 2.73 -16.16
C ALA A 32 36.96 2.10 -16.69
N ILE A 33 37.03 1.28 -17.74
CA ILE A 33 35.86 0.58 -18.30
C ILE A 33 35.29 -0.40 -17.29
N VAL A 34 36.15 -1.17 -16.59
CA VAL A 34 35.70 -2.09 -15.52
C VAL A 34 35.02 -1.33 -14.39
N ALA A 35 35.56 -0.16 -14.00
CA ALA A 35 34.95 0.66 -12.97
C ALA A 35 33.55 1.16 -13.35
N VAL A 36 33.36 1.66 -14.58
CA VAL A 36 32.06 2.17 -15.04
C VAL A 36 31.05 1.04 -15.27
N LEU A 37 31.46 -0.05 -15.91
CA LEU A 37 30.58 -1.21 -16.13
C LEU A 37 30.24 -1.92 -14.83
N GLY A 38 31.13 -1.88 -13.82
CA GLY A 38 30.88 -2.45 -12.50
C GLY A 38 29.76 -1.74 -11.73
N VAL A 39 29.61 -0.43 -11.89
CA VAL A 39 28.57 0.35 -11.20
C VAL A 39 27.24 0.43 -11.96
N LEU A 40 27.23 0.19 -13.28
CA LEU A 40 26.03 0.24 -14.12
C LEU A 40 24.89 -0.67 -13.62
N PRO A 41 25.11 -1.95 -13.27
CA PRO A 41 24.04 -2.82 -12.78
C PRO A 41 23.37 -2.27 -11.52
N THR A 42 24.15 -1.70 -10.60
CA THR A 42 23.63 -1.07 -9.37
C THR A 42 22.78 0.14 -9.70
N GLY A 43 23.24 1.01 -10.62
CA GLY A 43 22.47 2.17 -11.07
C GLY A 43 21.14 1.79 -11.73
N LEU A 44 21.12 0.74 -12.54
CA LEU A 44 19.90 0.23 -13.18
C LEU A 44 18.92 -0.36 -12.16
N ASN A 45 19.41 -1.11 -11.19
CA ASN A 45 18.58 -1.66 -10.11
C ASN A 45 17.93 -0.55 -9.27
N VAL A 46 18.69 0.49 -8.90
CA VAL A 46 18.17 1.65 -8.15
C VAL A 46 17.10 2.41 -8.95
N GLN A 47 17.32 2.59 -10.25
CA GLN A 47 16.33 3.23 -11.13
C GLN A 47 15.05 2.41 -11.22
N ARG A 48 15.17 1.08 -11.37
CA ARG A 48 14.05 0.16 -11.39
C ARG A 48 13.26 0.21 -10.08
N ASP A 49 13.94 0.07 -8.93
CA ASP A 49 13.30 0.09 -7.61
C ASP A 49 12.59 1.42 -7.35
N THR A 50 13.20 2.53 -7.78
CA THR A 50 12.60 3.87 -7.66
C THR A 50 11.35 4.01 -8.52
N ARG A 51 11.39 3.50 -9.75
CA ARG A 51 10.23 3.50 -10.66
C ARG A 51 9.09 2.64 -10.09
N GLU A 52 9.40 1.41 -9.68
CA GLU A 52 8.42 0.48 -9.08
C GLU A 52 7.78 1.09 -7.83
N ARG A 53 8.59 1.64 -6.91
CA ARG A 53 8.09 2.31 -5.70
C ARG A 53 7.16 3.49 -6.01
N THR A 54 7.50 4.30 -7.01
CA THR A 54 6.70 5.47 -7.39
C THR A 54 5.34 5.04 -7.95
N VAL A 55 5.33 4.05 -8.83
CA VAL A 55 4.11 3.47 -9.42
C VAL A 55 3.22 2.89 -8.32
N VAL A 56 3.76 2.02 -7.47
CA VAL A 56 3.00 1.41 -6.36
C VAL A 56 2.45 2.47 -5.41
N LEU A 57 3.23 3.50 -5.09
CA LEU A 57 2.78 4.56 -4.18
C LEU A 57 1.63 5.38 -4.77
N GLN A 58 1.70 5.69 -6.07
CA GLN A 58 0.62 6.39 -6.77
C GLN A 58 -0.65 5.55 -6.78
N ASP A 59 -0.54 4.27 -7.11
CA ASP A 59 -1.68 3.37 -7.16
C ASP A 59 -2.26 3.14 -5.75
N ALA A 60 -1.43 2.92 -4.73
CA ALA A 60 -1.88 2.78 -3.35
C ALA A 60 -2.66 4.01 -2.84
N ARG A 61 -2.29 5.23 -3.27
CA ARG A 61 -3.06 6.46 -2.98
C ARG A 61 -4.41 6.46 -3.67
N TYR A 62 -4.46 6.01 -4.93
CA TYR A 62 -5.72 5.88 -5.65
C TYR A 62 -6.66 4.90 -4.94
N PHE A 63 -6.18 3.71 -4.56
CA PHE A 63 -6.96 2.75 -3.78
C PHE A 63 -7.40 3.30 -2.42
N MET A 64 -6.52 4.02 -1.72
CA MET A 64 -6.86 4.65 -0.44
C MET A 64 -8.03 5.64 -0.59
N GLU A 65 -8.01 6.49 -1.62
CA GLU A 65 -9.10 7.44 -1.85
C GLU A 65 -10.40 6.74 -2.25
N THR A 66 -10.31 5.69 -3.06
CA THR A 66 -11.47 4.88 -3.44
C THR A 66 -12.12 4.20 -2.23
N LEU A 67 -11.31 3.65 -1.32
CA LEU A 67 -11.78 3.07 -0.05
C LEU A 67 -12.42 4.14 0.85
N ARG A 68 -11.83 5.35 0.88
CA ARG A 68 -12.33 6.49 1.65
C ARG A 68 -13.65 7.05 1.10
N ARG A 69 -13.88 7.01 -0.22
CA ARG A 69 -15.11 7.51 -0.86
C ARG A 69 -16.19 6.46 -1.04
N GLY A 70 -15.87 5.17 -0.91
CA GLY A 70 -16.80 4.06 -1.09
C GLY A 70 -17.21 3.85 -2.55
N ALA A 71 -16.26 3.44 -3.40
CA ALA A 71 -16.42 3.03 -4.82
C ALA A 71 -17.07 4.05 -5.77
N THR A 72 -17.37 5.26 -5.30
CA THR A 72 -18.08 6.25 -6.11
C THR A 72 -17.08 7.00 -6.99
N GLY A 73 -17.31 6.98 -8.31
CA GLY A 73 -16.46 7.67 -9.28
C GLY A 73 -15.25 6.85 -9.74
N THR A 74 -15.18 5.57 -9.40
CA THR A 74 -14.27 4.60 -10.04
C THR A 74 -15.05 3.82 -11.09
N ASN A 75 -14.52 3.77 -12.31
CA ASN A 75 -15.17 3.06 -13.42
C ASN A 75 -14.40 1.80 -13.89
N ASP A 76 -13.14 1.62 -13.49
CA ASP A 76 -12.25 0.60 -14.06
C ASP A 76 -11.45 -0.20 -13.02
N LEU A 77 -11.71 -0.01 -11.71
CA LEU A 77 -10.93 -0.67 -10.65
C LEU A 77 -10.93 -2.20 -10.79
N ALA A 78 -12.09 -2.77 -11.13
CA ALA A 78 -12.27 -4.20 -11.31
C ALA A 78 -11.37 -4.79 -12.40
N GLN A 79 -10.97 -3.99 -13.41
CA GLN A 79 -10.09 -4.45 -14.50
C GLN A 79 -8.61 -4.57 -14.06
N TYR A 80 -8.22 -3.87 -13.00
CA TYR A 80 -6.84 -3.89 -12.50
C TYR A 80 -6.64 -4.91 -11.37
N VAL A 81 -7.72 -5.40 -10.76
CA VAL A 81 -7.65 -6.38 -9.68
C VAL A 81 -7.83 -7.78 -10.24
N ALA A 82 -6.81 -8.62 -10.11
CA ALA A 82 -6.84 -10.00 -10.61
C ALA A 82 -7.67 -10.91 -9.69
N TYR A 83 -7.48 -10.80 -8.38
CA TYR A 83 -8.31 -11.47 -7.39
C TYR A 83 -8.15 -10.83 -6.02
N VAL A 84 -9.18 -10.99 -5.19
CA VAL A 84 -9.23 -10.54 -3.79
C VAL A 84 -9.42 -11.76 -2.90
N TRP A 85 -8.66 -11.84 -1.83
CA TRP A 85 -8.75 -12.93 -0.88
C TRP A 85 -8.58 -12.44 0.55
N GLY A 86 -8.92 -13.31 1.49
CA GLY A 86 -8.66 -13.01 2.89
C GLY A 86 -9.02 -14.17 3.79
N VAL A 87 -8.65 -14.01 5.04
CA VAL A 87 -8.75 -15.03 6.07
C VAL A 87 -9.62 -14.50 7.20
N SER A 88 -10.61 -15.29 7.57
CA SER A 88 -11.51 -15.05 8.69
C SER A 88 -10.85 -15.44 10.01
N ALA A 89 -11.30 -14.83 11.11
CA ALA A 89 -10.84 -15.13 12.46
C ALA A 89 -11.10 -16.60 12.87
N ASN A 90 -12.10 -17.24 12.28
CA ASN A 90 -12.39 -18.67 12.45
C ASN A 90 -11.57 -19.60 11.52
N GLY A 91 -10.57 -19.07 10.81
CA GLY A 91 -9.73 -19.83 9.88
C GLY A 91 -10.36 -20.07 8.50
N ALA A 92 -11.62 -19.67 8.26
CA ALA A 92 -12.22 -19.77 6.94
C ALA A 92 -11.59 -18.77 5.96
N SER A 93 -11.26 -19.21 4.76
CA SER A 93 -10.75 -18.34 3.70
C SER A 93 -11.79 -18.07 2.62
N PHE A 94 -11.61 -16.97 1.90
CA PHE A 94 -12.32 -16.70 0.65
C PHE A 94 -11.33 -16.21 -0.40
N GLN A 95 -11.68 -16.42 -1.66
CA GLN A 95 -11.02 -15.84 -2.82
C GLN A 95 -12.09 -15.53 -3.86
N VAL A 96 -12.00 -14.35 -4.47
CA VAL A 96 -12.88 -13.90 -5.56
C VAL A 96 -11.99 -13.43 -6.69
N GLU A 97 -12.17 -14.00 -7.88
CA GLU A 97 -11.41 -13.66 -9.08
C GLU A 97 -12.05 -12.51 -9.85
N SER A 98 -11.26 -11.87 -10.73
CA SER A 98 -11.68 -10.73 -11.55
C SER A 98 -12.98 -10.94 -12.31
N ASN A 99 -13.18 -12.16 -12.83
CA ASN A 99 -14.36 -12.52 -13.62
C ASN A 99 -15.68 -12.49 -12.81
N TYR A 100 -15.58 -12.44 -11.48
CA TYR A 100 -16.73 -12.39 -10.57
C TYR A 100 -16.97 -11.00 -9.98
N PHE A 101 -16.19 -9.99 -10.35
CA PHE A 101 -16.49 -8.61 -9.97
C PHE A 101 -17.57 -8.07 -10.91
N GLY A 102 -18.77 -7.82 -10.36
CA GLY A 102 -19.86 -7.24 -11.14
C GLY A 102 -19.67 -5.74 -11.39
N ASN A 103 -18.93 -5.06 -10.50
CA ASN A 103 -18.53 -3.66 -10.62
C ASN A 103 -17.37 -3.34 -9.67
N ASP A 104 -16.87 -2.10 -9.73
CA ASP A 104 -15.84 -1.59 -8.82
C ASP A 104 -16.25 -1.61 -7.34
N ALA A 105 -17.56 -1.52 -7.05
CA ALA A 105 -18.06 -1.55 -5.69
C ALA A 105 -17.91 -2.93 -5.03
N ASP A 106 -17.91 -4.02 -5.80
CA ASP A 106 -17.61 -5.35 -5.28
C ASP A 106 -16.18 -5.44 -4.75
N VAL A 107 -15.21 -4.90 -5.51
CA VAL A 107 -13.79 -4.88 -5.12
C VAL A 107 -13.61 -4.08 -3.84
N VAL A 108 -14.19 -2.88 -3.78
CA VAL A 108 -14.14 -2.01 -2.60
C VAL A 108 -14.79 -2.67 -1.39
N ARG A 109 -15.96 -3.31 -1.58
CA ARG A 109 -16.67 -4.03 -0.52
C ARG A 109 -15.82 -5.15 0.09
N LEU A 110 -15.15 -5.94 -0.75
CA LEU A 110 -14.29 -7.03 -0.27
C LEU A 110 -13.08 -6.48 0.49
N MET A 111 -12.49 -5.39 0.01
CA MET A 111 -11.31 -4.77 0.61
C MET A 111 -11.61 -3.93 1.86
N SER A 112 -12.82 -3.40 2.03
CA SER A 112 -13.21 -2.57 3.17
C SER A 112 -13.72 -3.38 4.37
N ARG A 113 -13.49 -4.68 4.40
CA ARG A 113 -13.88 -5.52 5.54
C ARG A 113 -13.10 -5.13 6.80
N PRO A 114 -13.77 -4.96 7.95
CA PRO A 114 -13.10 -4.61 9.19
C PRO A 114 -12.18 -5.73 9.65
N LYS A 115 -11.01 -5.33 10.14
CA LYS A 115 -10.07 -6.17 10.85
C LYS A 115 -10.58 -6.39 12.26
N VAL A 116 -10.76 -7.66 12.61
CA VAL A 116 -11.07 -8.06 13.99
C VAL A 116 -9.79 -8.55 14.66
N SER A 117 -9.45 -8.03 15.83
CA SER A 117 -8.38 -8.59 16.65
C SER A 117 -8.89 -9.85 17.35
N LEU A 118 -8.06 -10.90 17.44
CA LEU A 118 -8.42 -12.13 18.17
C LEU A 118 -8.69 -11.86 19.66
N ASP A 119 -8.15 -10.77 20.20
CA ASP A 119 -8.47 -10.28 21.56
C ASP A 119 -9.94 -9.84 21.72
N ALA A 120 -10.65 -9.54 20.63
CA ALA A 120 -12.09 -9.26 20.65
C ALA A 120 -12.92 -10.50 21.04
N LEU A 121 -12.42 -11.72 20.80
CA LEU A 121 -13.05 -12.97 21.25
C LEU A 121 -12.81 -13.23 22.75
N ALA A 122 -11.71 -12.70 23.33
CA ALA A 122 -11.49 -12.73 24.77
C ALA A 122 -12.29 -11.65 25.53
N MET A 123 -12.77 -10.63 24.83
CA MET A 123 -13.48 -9.47 25.38
C MET A 123 -15.01 -9.60 25.41
N GLU A 124 -15.59 -10.72 24.98
CA GLU A 124 -17.03 -10.99 25.06
C GLU A 124 -17.56 -10.93 26.51
N ARG A 125 -16.68 -11.12 27.51
CA ARG A 125 -17.06 -11.17 28.93
C ARG A 125 -17.35 -9.82 29.60
N TYR A 126 -17.06 -8.66 28.99
CA TYR A 126 -17.01 -7.40 29.77
C TYR A 126 -17.90 -6.21 29.40
N TRP A 127 -18.58 -6.12 28.25
CA TRP A 127 -19.39 -4.93 27.93
C TRP A 127 -20.57 -5.23 27.00
N GLY A 128 -21.80 -5.08 27.49
CA GLY A 128 -22.98 -4.93 26.64
C GLY A 128 -23.05 -3.47 26.16
N ASN A 129 -23.30 -3.26 24.86
CA ASN A 129 -23.64 -1.99 24.19
C ASN A 129 -22.55 -1.20 23.43
N SER A 130 -21.38 -1.77 23.13
CA SER A 130 -20.66 -1.34 21.91
C SER A 130 -21.33 -2.00 20.67
N PRO A 131 -21.13 -1.53 19.43
CA PRO A 131 -21.50 -2.29 18.23
C PRO A 131 -20.57 -3.51 18.12
N ARG A 132 -20.74 -4.47 19.05
CA ARG A 132 -19.87 -5.62 19.23
C ARG A 132 -20.39 -6.72 18.33
N LEU A 133 -19.48 -7.27 17.54
CA LEU A 133 -19.67 -8.38 16.60
C LEU A 133 -20.26 -9.59 17.36
N ALA A 134 -21.59 -9.63 17.48
CA ALA A 134 -22.31 -10.78 18.01
C ALA A 134 -22.05 -11.96 17.06
N LEU A 135 -21.34 -12.96 17.56
CA LEU A 135 -20.72 -14.00 16.76
C LEU A 135 -21.72 -15.12 16.47
N GLY A 136 -22.44 -15.03 15.35
CA GLY A 136 -23.16 -16.17 14.78
C GLY A 136 -22.22 -17.06 13.95
N SER A 137 -22.50 -18.36 13.85
CA SER A 137 -21.71 -19.33 13.05
C SER A 137 -21.69 -19.02 11.53
N THR A 138 -22.50 -18.07 11.07
CA THR A 138 -22.60 -17.64 9.67
C THR A 138 -21.85 -16.32 9.41
N ASP A 139 -21.42 -15.60 10.46
CA ASP A 139 -20.80 -14.29 10.35
C ASP A 139 -19.29 -14.42 10.16
N ARG A 140 -18.78 -13.94 9.02
CA ARG A 140 -17.34 -14.00 8.69
C ARG A 140 -16.65 -12.71 9.10
N ASN A 141 -15.92 -12.77 10.20
CA ASN A 141 -15.06 -11.69 10.69
C ASN A 141 -13.66 -11.83 10.09
N PHE A 142 -13.16 -10.83 9.36
CA PHE A 142 -11.89 -10.96 8.63
C PHE A 142 -10.71 -10.40 9.43
N LEU A 143 -9.57 -11.09 9.36
CA LEU A 143 -8.31 -10.62 9.93
C LEU A 143 -7.63 -9.61 9.00
N HIS A 144 -7.69 -9.87 7.70
CA HIS A 144 -7.21 -9.00 6.64
C HIS A 144 -7.80 -9.42 5.29
N THR A 145 -7.93 -8.44 4.39
CA THR A 145 -8.16 -8.67 2.97
C THR A 145 -6.91 -8.26 2.18
N VAL A 146 -6.55 -9.04 1.16
CA VAL A 146 -5.46 -8.75 0.23
C VAL A 146 -6.00 -8.86 -1.20
N ALA A 147 -5.54 -7.98 -2.07
CA ALA A 147 -5.81 -8.03 -3.50
C ALA A 147 -4.50 -8.18 -4.28
N LEU A 148 -4.51 -8.99 -5.34
CA LEU A 148 -3.47 -8.97 -6.35
C LEU A 148 -3.86 -7.92 -7.39
N VAL A 149 -3.01 -6.93 -7.56
CA VAL A 149 -3.31 -5.77 -8.40
C VAL A 149 -2.24 -5.62 -9.47
N ARG A 150 -2.71 -5.46 -10.71
CA ARG A 150 -1.89 -5.01 -11.83
C ARG A 150 -1.72 -3.50 -11.75
N SER A 151 -0.51 -3.04 -11.96
CA SER A 151 -0.19 -1.62 -12.06
C SER A 151 -1.16 -0.86 -12.96
N LEU A 152 -1.70 0.26 -12.47
CA LEU A 152 -2.52 1.16 -13.28
C LEU A 152 -1.66 1.89 -14.32
N ALA A 153 -0.37 2.08 -14.03
CA ALA A 153 0.62 2.60 -14.96
C ALA A 153 1.26 1.47 -15.78
N GLY A 154 1.44 1.66 -17.08
CA GLY A 154 2.12 0.66 -17.91
C GLY A 154 2.02 0.98 -19.41
N PRO A 155 2.94 0.44 -20.23
CA PRO A 155 2.85 0.46 -21.69
C PRO A 155 1.51 -0.09 -22.19
N ALA A 156 1.00 0.44 -23.30
CA ALA A 156 -0.26 -0.01 -23.90
C ALA A 156 -0.25 -1.52 -24.25
N SER A 157 0.93 -2.09 -24.56
CA SER A 157 1.13 -3.52 -24.81
C SER A 157 0.83 -4.41 -23.59
N GLU A 158 0.87 -3.86 -22.37
CA GLU A 158 0.54 -4.57 -21.12
C GLU A 158 -0.95 -4.41 -20.73
N LYS A 159 -1.72 -3.59 -21.47
CA LYS A 159 -3.09 -3.17 -21.13
C LYS A 159 -4.16 -3.69 -22.12
N GLY A 160 -3.79 -4.57 -23.05
CA GLY A 160 -4.72 -5.07 -24.07
C GLY A 160 -5.82 -5.99 -23.52
N PRO A 161 -7.01 -6.02 -24.15
CA PRO A 161 -8.13 -6.87 -23.74
C PRO A 161 -7.85 -8.39 -23.87
N ASN A 162 -6.83 -8.75 -24.66
CA ASN A 162 -6.33 -10.12 -24.86
C ASN A 162 -4.86 -10.27 -24.43
N ALA A 163 -4.33 -9.35 -23.63
CA ALA A 163 -3.01 -9.57 -23.06
C ALA A 163 -3.14 -10.77 -22.12
N ASP A 164 -2.45 -11.87 -22.40
CA ASP A 164 -2.24 -12.93 -21.42
C ASP A 164 -1.85 -12.23 -20.11
N PRO A 165 -2.69 -12.30 -19.06
CA PRO A 165 -2.53 -11.45 -17.88
C PRO A 165 -1.18 -11.67 -17.19
N ASP A 166 -0.47 -12.76 -17.49
CA ASP A 166 0.59 -13.28 -16.61
C ASP A 166 2.03 -12.89 -16.95
N ARG A 167 2.37 -12.41 -18.15
CA ARG A 167 3.80 -12.45 -18.57
C ARG A 167 4.59 -11.16 -18.51
N LEU A 168 3.96 -9.99 -18.65
CA LEU A 168 4.71 -8.73 -18.80
C LEU A 168 4.25 -7.61 -17.88
N ALA A 169 3.08 -7.73 -17.26
CA ALA A 169 2.57 -6.67 -16.40
C ALA A 169 3.23 -6.69 -15.02
N PHE A 170 3.47 -5.49 -14.48
CA PHE A 170 3.95 -5.35 -13.10
C PHE A 170 2.80 -5.54 -12.11
N TYR A 171 2.97 -6.48 -11.17
CA TYR A 171 2.00 -6.81 -10.14
C TYR A 171 2.51 -6.49 -8.75
N TYR A 172 1.59 -6.10 -7.89
CA TYR A 172 1.81 -5.91 -6.47
C TYR A 172 0.62 -6.42 -5.66
N LEU A 173 0.86 -6.75 -4.39
CA LEU A 173 -0.18 -7.09 -3.44
C LEU A 173 -0.64 -5.85 -2.71
N LEU A 174 -1.94 -5.72 -2.53
CA LEU A 174 -2.55 -4.64 -1.76
C LEU A 174 -3.28 -5.23 -0.57
N LYS A 175 -2.69 -5.11 0.62
CA LYS A 175 -3.32 -5.50 1.89
C LYS A 175 -4.08 -4.32 2.46
N VAL A 176 -5.34 -4.53 2.79
CA VAL A 176 -6.20 -3.52 3.42
C VAL A 176 -6.57 -3.99 4.83
N GLU A 177 -6.38 -3.09 5.80
CA GLU A 177 -6.77 -3.27 7.19
C GLU A 177 -7.63 -2.06 7.61
N VAL A 178 -8.86 -2.32 8.03
CA VAL A 178 -9.77 -1.29 8.58
C VAL A 178 -9.99 -1.59 10.05
N ALA A 179 -9.52 -0.73 10.95
CA ALA A 179 -9.62 -0.94 12.40
C ALA A 179 -10.32 0.26 13.05
N GLN A 180 -11.21 0.00 14.02
CA GLN A 180 -11.84 1.06 14.80
C GLN A 180 -10.81 1.72 15.74
N VAL A 181 -10.90 3.04 15.91
CA VAL A 181 -10.12 3.75 16.93
C VAL A 181 -10.75 3.50 18.29
N THR A 182 -10.07 2.75 19.16
CA THR A 182 -10.64 2.27 20.43
C THR A 182 -10.45 3.21 21.61
N SER A 183 -9.62 4.25 21.48
CA SER A 183 -9.46 5.26 22.52
C SER A 183 -8.91 6.54 21.92
N ILE A 184 -9.66 7.62 22.06
CA ILE A 184 -9.14 8.97 21.83
C ILE A 184 -8.94 9.55 23.22
N ALA A 185 -7.73 9.39 23.77
CA ALA A 185 -7.40 10.02 25.05
C ALA A 185 -7.43 11.54 24.82
N PRO A 186 -8.39 12.28 25.41
CA PRO A 186 -8.29 13.72 25.42
C PRO A 186 -7.00 14.05 26.18
N ASN A 187 -6.27 15.07 25.74
CA ASN A 187 -5.51 15.84 26.73
C ASN A 187 -6.57 16.33 27.69
N SER A 188 -6.69 15.63 28.81
CA SER A 188 -7.65 15.92 29.85
C SER A 188 -7.52 17.40 30.12
N ILE A 189 -8.58 18.17 29.85
CA ILE A 189 -8.90 19.27 30.73
C ILE A 189 -9.16 18.53 32.05
N ILE A 190 -8.09 18.29 32.79
CA ILE A 190 -8.17 17.73 34.12
C ILE A 190 -8.92 18.82 34.86
N THR A 191 -10.22 18.63 35.07
CA THR A 191 -10.90 19.26 36.19
C THR A 191 -10.39 18.57 37.45
N GLU A 192 -9.10 18.70 37.69
CA GLU A 192 -8.58 18.58 39.02
C GLU A 192 -9.24 19.76 39.70
N ASN A 193 -10.20 19.47 40.57
CA ASN A 193 -10.58 20.37 41.65
C ASN A 193 -9.36 20.53 42.57
N THR A 194 -8.23 21.00 42.04
CA THR A 194 -7.17 21.56 42.86
C THR A 194 -7.79 22.82 43.40
N ARG A 195 -8.27 22.70 44.65
CA ARG A 195 -8.69 23.83 45.49
C ARG A 195 -7.48 24.74 45.69
N GLN A 196 -7.07 25.45 44.65
CA GLN A 196 -6.30 26.67 44.80
C GLN A 196 -7.30 27.72 45.28
N GLN A 197 -7.28 27.87 46.60
CA GLN A 197 -7.90 28.92 47.40
C GLN A 197 -8.64 30.01 46.60
N GLY A 198 -9.96 29.88 46.50
CA GLY A 198 -10.84 31.05 46.47
C GLY A 198 -11.37 31.55 45.13
N GLN A 199 -11.14 30.92 43.98
CA GLN A 199 -11.83 31.28 42.74
C GLN A 199 -12.64 30.12 42.16
N SER A 200 -13.96 30.31 42.13
CA SER A 200 -14.90 29.39 41.47
C SER A 200 -14.92 29.72 39.97
N TYR A 201 -14.32 28.87 39.16
CA TYR A 201 -14.60 28.84 37.72
C TYR A 201 -15.89 28.06 37.52
N THR A 202 -16.92 28.73 36.97
CA THR A 202 -18.17 28.06 36.59
C THR A 202 -17.89 27.29 35.30
N ILE A 203 -17.58 26.01 35.42
CA ILE A 203 -17.46 25.14 34.23
C ILE A 203 -18.87 24.97 33.68
N ASP A 204 -19.07 25.39 32.43
CA ASP A 204 -20.35 25.22 31.77
C ASP A 204 -20.61 23.72 31.58
N GLN A 205 -21.54 23.17 32.39
CA GLN A 205 -21.88 21.75 32.36
C GLN A 205 -22.45 21.34 30.99
N ARG A 206 -22.90 22.29 30.17
CA ARG A 206 -23.30 22.05 28.78
C ARG A 206 -22.09 21.73 27.91
N GLU A 207 -21.02 22.50 28.00
CA GLU A 207 -19.79 22.32 27.23
C GLU A 207 -19.11 20.97 27.53
N THR A 208 -19.15 20.53 28.79
CA THR A 208 -18.63 19.21 29.19
C THR A 208 -19.46 18.05 28.64
N LYS A 209 -20.79 18.20 28.59
CA LYS A 209 -21.70 17.17 28.04
C LYS A 209 -21.64 17.11 26.51
N GLU A 210 -21.57 18.25 25.85
CA GLU A 210 -21.43 18.36 24.40
C GLU A 210 -20.09 17.78 23.93
N THR A 211 -19.00 18.07 24.65
CA THR A 211 -17.68 17.48 24.39
C THR A 211 -17.69 15.97 24.60
N GLY A 212 -18.32 15.47 25.68
CA GLY A 212 -18.44 14.04 25.94
C GLY A 212 -19.25 13.26 24.90
N GLN A 213 -20.36 13.83 24.41
CA GLN A 213 -21.14 13.22 23.33
C GLN A 213 -20.41 13.24 21.99
N THR A 214 -19.70 14.33 21.69
CA THR A 214 -18.88 14.44 20.47
C THR A 214 -17.75 13.39 20.48
N LEU A 215 -17.10 13.18 21.63
CA LEU A 215 -16.08 12.15 21.79
C LEU A 215 -16.64 10.74 21.60
N TYR A 216 -17.82 10.46 22.13
CA TYR A 216 -18.50 9.18 21.93
C TYR A 216 -18.80 8.91 20.45
N HIS A 217 -19.26 9.92 19.71
CA HIS A 217 -19.48 9.80 18.27
C HIS A 217 -18.17 9.62 17.49
N LEU A 218 -17.10 10.32 17.88
CA LEU A 218 -15.79 10.13 17.26
C LEU A 218 -15.21 8.74 17.52
N GLU A 219 -15.31 8.20 18.74
CA GLU A 219 -14.81 6.85 19.03
C GLU A 219 -15.63 5.74 18.33
N GLN A 220 -16.92 5.97 18.09
CA GLN A 220 -17.78 4.98 17.39
C GLN A 220 -17.62 5.02 15.88
N ASP A 221 -17.43 6.20 15.31
CA ASP A 221 -17.47 6.40 13.87
C ASP A 221 -16.08 6.56 13.26
N LEU A 222 -15.00 6.67 14.04
CA LEU A 222 -13.64 6.83 13.50
C LEU A 222 -12.93 5.49 13.30
N TYR A 223 -12.48 5.25 12.06
CA TYR A 223 -11.72 4.07 11.66
C TYR A 223 -10.36 4.46 11.09
N GLU A 224 -9.30 3.75 11.50
CA GLU A 224 -8.02 3.74 10.81
C GLU A 224 -8.12 2.82 9.59
N VAL A 225 -7.93 3.39 8.40
CA VAL A 225 -7.75 2.62 7.16
C VAL A 225 -6.28 2.59 6.83
N ARG A 226 -5.72 1.38 6.76
CA ARG A 226 -4.33 1.13 6.38
C ARG A 226 -4.28 0.32 5.10
N VAL A 227 -3.57 0.86 4.12
CA VAL A 227 -3.30 0.20 2.84
C VAL A 227 -1.81 -0.06 2.78
N THR A 228 -1.43 -1.34 2.69
CA THR A 228 -0.04 -1.78 2.56
C THR A 228 0.15 -2.43 1.21
N ALA A 229 0.93 -1.81 0.35
CA ALA A 229 1.29 -2.36 -0.95
C ALA A 229 2.64 -3.09 -0.87
N MET A 230 2.75 -4.27 -1.48
CA MET A 230 3.92 -5.15 -1.40
C MET A 230 4.30 -5.67 -2.79
N TRP A 231 5.58 -5.60 -3.15
CA TRP A 231 6.06 -6.00 -4.48
C TRP A 231 7.48 -6.59 -4.43
N PRO A 232 7.95 -7.28 -5.47
CA PRO A 232 7.16 -7.76 -6.62
C PRO A 232 6.15 -8.83 -6.20
N ALA A 233 5.03 -8.92 -6.91
CA ALA A 233 4.09 -10.03 -6.81
C ALA A 233 4.08 -10.80 -8.14
N VAL A 234 3.91 -12.12 -8.05
CA VAL A 234 3.74 -13.01 -9.21
C VAL A 234 2.29 -13.50 -9.26
N PRO A 235 1.58 -13.38 -10.40
CA PRO A 235 0.27 -13.99 -10.57
C PRO A 235 0.29 -15.50 -10.33
N GLY A 236 -0.76 -16.03 -9.71
CA GLY A 236 -0.89 -17.47 -9.43
C GLY A 236 -0.15 -17.98 -8.18
N ASP A 237 0.78 -17.19 -7.62
CA ASP A 237 1.55 -17.56 -6.42
C ASP A 237 0.82 -17.26 -5.10
N TYR A 238 -0.33 -16.57 -5.11
CA TYR A 238 -1.01 -16.18 -3.88
C TYR A 238 -2.45 -16.68 -3.88
N THR A 239 -2.74 -17.66 -3.02
CA THR A 239 -4.11 -18.04 -2.65
C THR A 239 -4.17 -18.20 -1.13
N PRO A 240 -5.35 -18.15 -0.49
CA PRO A 240 -5.44 -18.37 0.95
C PRO A 240 -4.87 -19.72 1.44
N ALA A 241 -4.82 -20.73 0.56
CA ALA A 241 -4.34 -22.07 0.87
C ALA A 241 -2.87 -22.29 0.48
N TYR A 242 -2.29 -21.41 -0.36
CA TYR A 242 -0.96 -21.59 -0.93
C TYR A 242 0.04 -20.61 -0.30
N LYS A 243 1.17 -21.15 0.17
CA LYS A 243 2.31 -20.31 0.60
C LYS A 243 3.06 -19.87 -0.66
N PRO A 244 3.23 -18.56 -0.88
CA PRO A 244 3.85 -18.08 -2.10
C PRO A 244 5.28 -18.57 -2.27
N THR A 245 5.63 -18.90 -3.51
CA THR A 245 6.97 -19.37 -3.90
C THR A 245 8.03 -18.31 -3.61
N ALA A 246 7.66 -17.02 -3.69
CA ALA A 246 8.48 -15.90 -3.26
C ALA A 246 7.65 -14.86 -2.47
N ALA A 247 8.11 -14.53 -1.26
CA ALA A 247 7.55 -13.42 -0.52
C ALA A 247 7.94 -12.07 -1.17
N PRO A 248 7.04 -11.08 -1.18
CA PRO A 248 7.37 -9.73 -1.64
C PRO A 248 8.55 -9.17 -0.83
N ARG A 249 9.49 -8.49 -1.51
CA ARG A 249 10.70 -7.94 -0.87
C ARG A 249 10.48 -6.53 -0.33
N ASN A 250 9.66 -5.76 -1.03
CA ASN A 250 9.43 -4.35 -0.77
C ASN A 250 7.99 -4.16 -0.28
N GLN A 251 7.81 -3.20 0.64
CA GLN A 251 6.49 -2.80 1.11
C GLN A 251 6.42 -1.31 1.39
N VAL A 252 5.24 -0.72 1.18
CA VAL A 252 4.92 0.65 1.57
C VAL A 252 3.52 0.69 2.16
N ALA A 253 3.35 1.38 3.29
CA ALA A 253 2.06 1.51 3.95
C ALA A 253 1.63 2.97 4.00
N ILE A 254 0.36 3.22 3.68
CA ILE A 254 -0.31 4.50 3.83
C ILE A 254 -1.43 4.30 4.85
N ARG A 255 -1.64 5.31 5.70
CA ARG A 255 -2.66 5.30 6.75
C ARG A 255 -3.46 6.58 6.69
N THR A 256 -4.75 6.47 6.97
CA THR A 256 -5.62 7.63 7.13
C THR A 256 -6.74 7.27 8.10
N PHE A 257 -7.35 8.31 8.67
CA PHE A 257 -8.54 8.16 9.49
C PHE A 257 -9.77 8.53 8.66
N VAL A 258 -10.80 7.71 8.76
CA VAL A 258 -12.05 7.87 8.01
C VAL A 258 -13.20 7.77 8.99
N SER A 259 -14.09 8.76 8.95
CA SER A 259 -15.39 8.64 9.62
C SER A 259 -16.28 7.72 8.81
N GLY A 260 -16.96 6.78 9.47
CA GLY A 260 -17.79 5.79 8.82
C GLY A 260 -18.51 4.91 9.82
N GLN A 261 -19.30 3.98 9.28
CA GLN A 261 -20.01 3.00 10.08
C GLN A 261 -19.85 1.61 9.47
N LEU A 262 -19.91 0.59 10.30
CA LEU A 262 -19.97 -0.79 9.83
C LEU A 262 -21.41 -1.11 9.44
N ASN A 263 -21.60 -1.50 8.18
CA ASN A 263 -22.87 -2.00 7.69
C ASN A 263 -22.80 -3.51 7.51
N ILE A 264 -23.94 -4.17 7.75
CA ILE A 264 -24.10 -5.59 7.44
C ILE A 264 -24.53 -5.71 5.98
N ALA A 265 -23.72 -6.39 5.18
CA ALA A 265 -24.02 -6.75 3.80
C ALA A 265 -24.21 -8.26 3.68
N THR A 266 -24.86 -8.70 2.60
CA THR A 266 -24.95 -10.13 2.25
C THR A 266 -23.97 -10.41 1.12
N ASN A 267 -23.12 -11.41 1.27
CA ASN A 267 -22.19 -11.81 0.24
C ASN A 267 -22.88 -12.64 -0.87
N LEU A 268 -22.14 -12.92 -1.94
CA LEU A 268 -22.65 -13.70 -3.08
C LEU A 268 -23.06 -15.14 -2.70
N ALA A 269 -22.58 -15.66 -1.57
CA ALA A 269 -22.93 -16.96 -1.02
C ALA A 269 -24.07 -16.88 0.02
N GLY A 270 -24.75 -15.73 0.16
CA GLY A 270 -25.85 -15.54 1.10
C GLY A 270 -25.44 -15.34 2.56
N ALA A 271 -24.15 -15.31 2.89
CA ALA A 271 -23.67 -15.10 4.25
C ALA A 271 -23.55 -13.61 4.59
N ARG A 272 -23.79 -13.27 5.86
CA ARG A 272 -23.68 -11.90 6.36
C ARG A 272 -22.21 -11.55 6.59
N GLU A 273 -21.83 -10.35 6.16
CA GLU A 273 -20.49 -9.81 6.33
C GLU A 273 -20.54 -8.36 6.76
N PHE A 274 -19.59 -7.95 7.59
CA PHE A 274 -19.41 -6.56 7.95
C PHE A 274 -18.59 -5.86 6.86
N VAL A 275 -19.07 -4.70 6.42
CA VAL A 275 -18.43 -3.87 5.40
C VAL A 275 -18.32 -2.47 5.96
N PHE A 276 -17.12 -1.90 5.93
CA PHE A 276 -16.95 -0.50 6.27
C PHE A 276 -17.56 0.39 5.18
N LYS A 277 -18.48 1.26 5.60
CA LYS A 277 -19.07 2.30 4.74
C LYS A 277 -18.62 3.67 5.27
N PRO A 278 -17.79 4.41 4.51
CA PRO A 278 -17.41 5.76 4.91
C PRO A 278 -18.65 6.68 4.94
N GLN A 279 -18.70 7.56 5.93
CA GLN A 279 -19.71 8.62 6.00
C GLN A 279 -19.28 9.77 5.09
N ARG A 280 -20.22 10.27 4.28
CA ARG A 280 -20.01 11.48 3.49
C ARG A 280 -20.37 12.68 4.36
N PHE A 281 -19.44 13.60 4.57
CA PHE A 281 -19.82 14.98 4.89
C PHE A 281 -20.30 15.59 3.58
N LEU A 282 -21.61 15.88 3.50
CA LEU A 282 -22.18 16.71 2.44
C LEU A 282 -21.90 18.19 2.75
#